data_AF-A0A5D5KAH8-F1
#
_entry.id   AF-A0A5D5KAH8-F1
#
_cell.length_a   1.000
_cell.length_b   1.000
_cell.length_c   1.000
_cell.angle_alpha   90.00
_cell.angle_beta   90.00
_cell.angle_gamma   90.00
#
_symmetry.space_group_name_H-M   'P 1'
#
loop_
_entity.id
_entity.type
_entity.pdbx_description
1 polymer ?
#
loop_
_entity_poly.entity_id
_entity_poly.type
_entity_poly.pdbx_seq_one_letter_code
_entity_poly.pdbx_strand_id
1 'polypeptide(L)'
;MEEIRTIQKVITVNNEKKYIVRITPINDSTGRKTFKGVKVNMLHENGEHFAQESFASTINSGIIESWIVNMHNASEKIHRTMEAFDKWDGVLNEYW
;
A
#
# COMPACT_ATOMS: atom_id res chain seq x y z
N MET A 1 -7.69 26.16 16.78
CA MET A 1 -7.84 24.69 16.95
C MET A 1 -7.02 24.08 15.83
N GLU A 2 -5.99 23.29 16.12
CA GLU A 2 -5.09 22.76 15.09
C GLU A 2 -5.79 21.63 14.34
N GLU A 3 -6.01 21.80 13.03
CA GLU A 3 -6.65 20.80 12.19
C GLU A 3 -5.72 19.60 12.02
N ILE A 4 -6.26 18.42 12.28
CA ILE A 4 -5.62 17.15 11.99
C ILE A 4 -5.59 17.00 10.47
N ARG A 5 -4.41 17.12 9.87
CA ARG A 5 -4.24 17.12 8.41
C ARG A 5 -3.77 15.76 7.91
N THR A 6 -4.35 15.33 6.79
CA THR A 6 -3.81 14.24 6.00
C THR A 6 -2.43 14.63 5.50
N ILE A 7 -1.43 13.78 5.72
CA ILE A 7 -0.10 13.94 5.14
C ILE A 7 0.00 13.10 3.87
N GLN A 8 0.75 13.60 2.90
CA GLN A 8 0.98 12.92 1.62
C GLN A 8 2.47 12.92 1.30
N LYS A 9 2.97 11.81 0.77
CA LYS A 9 4.34 11.69 0.26
C LYS A 9 4.38 10.84 -1.00
N VAL A 10 5.18 11.26 -1.98
CA VAL A 10 5.56 10.40 -3.10
C VAL A 10 6.77 9.58 -2.67
N ILE A 11 6.67 8.27 -2.81
CA ILE A 11 7.75 7.33 -2.48
C ILE A 11 8.08 6.49 -3.71
N THR A 12 9.33 6.04 -3.81
CA THR A 12 9.74 5.05 -4.80
C THR A 12 9.99 3.74 -4.06
N VAL A 13 9.32 2.67 -4.48
CA VAL A 13 9.45 1.33 -3.89
C VAL A 13 10.40 0.51 -4.76
N ASN A 14 11.38 -0.13 -4.13
CA ASN A 14 12.43 -0.95 -4.77
C ASN A 14 13.22 -0.25 -5.89
N ASN A 15 13.23 1.09 -5.96
CA ASN A 15 13.76 1.87 -7.09
C ASN A 15 13.07 1.58 -8.45
N GLU A 16 11.89 0.97 -8.43
CA GLU A 16 11.18 0.53 -9.64
C GLU A 16 9.94 1.40 -9.91
N LYS A 17 9.10 1.60 -8.91
CA LYS A 17 7.75 2.17 -9.09
C LYS A 17 7.47 3.23 -8.04
N LYS A 18 6.91 4.37 -8.44
CA LYS A 18 6.49 5.39 -7.48
C LYS A 18 5.03 5.26 -7.13
N TYR A 19 4.73 5.65 -5.90
CA TYR A 19 3.40 5.66 -5.34
C TYR A 19 3.18 6.95 -4.56
N ILE A 20 1.94 7.43 -4.57
CA ILE A 20 1.50 8.48 -3.67
C ILE A 20 0.94 7.80 -2.43
N VAL A 21 1.58 8.00 -1.28
CA VAL A 21 1.10 7.50 0.02
C VAL A 21 0.46 8.64 0.79
N ARG A 22 -0.80 8.46 1.20
CA ARG A 22 -1.55 9.37 2.05
C ARG A 22 -1.80 8.73 3.41
N ILE A 23 -1.49 9.43 4.49
CA ILE A 23 -1.78 8.98 5.84
C ILE A 23 -2.79 9.95 6.46
N THR A 24 -3.97 9.43 6.78
CA THR A 24 -5.08 10.18 7.37
C THR A 24 -5.31 9.66 8.79
N PRO A 25 -5.18 10.50 9.82
CA PRO A 25 -5.48 10.08 11.19
C PRO A 25 -6.96 9.71 11.35
N ILE A 26 -7.23 8.67 12.13
CA ILE A 26 -8.59 8.21 12.46
C ILE A 26 -8.94 8.77 13.84
N ASN A 27 -9.92 9.68 13.89
CA ASN A 27 -10.35 10.31 15.13
C ASN A 27 -11.08 9.31 16.04
N ASP A 28 -10.87 9.46 17.35
CA ASP A 28 -11.66 8.78 18.36
C ASP A 28 -13.03 9.48 18.51
N SER A 29 -14.12 8.70 18.50
CA SER A 29 -15.49 9.21 18.63
C SER A 29 -15.83 9.67 20.06
N THR A 30 -14.94 9.43 21.03
CA THR A 30 -15.16 9.75 22.46
C THR A 30 -14.91 11.23 22.83
N GLY A 31 -14.59 12.09 21.87
CA GLY A 31 -14.39 13.53 22.10
C GLY A 31 -13.08 13.89 22.82
N ARG A 32 -12.26 12.88 23.17
CA ARG A 32 -10.86 13.07 23.59
C ARG A 32 -10.02 13.33 22.34
N LYS A 33 -9.06 14.25 22.42
CA LYS A 33 -8.11 14.56 21.32
C LYS A 33 -7.07 13.44 21.15
N THR A 34 -7.52 12.22 20.89
CA THR A 34 -6.70 11.04 20.68
C THR A 34 -7.04 10.42 19.33
N PHE A 35 -6.03 9.85 18.68
CA PHE A 35 -6.23 9.11 17.44
C PHE A 35 -6.44 7.63 17.77
N LYS A 36 -7.47 7.02 17.18
CA LYS A 36 -7.68 5.57 17.20
C LYS A 36 -6.63 4.86 16.35
N GLY A 37 -6.11 5.56 15.35
CA GLY A 37 -5.18 4.99 14.40
C GLY A 37 -4.87 5.91 13.23
N VAL A 38 -4.28 5.32 12.20
CA VAL A 38 -4.00 5.98 10.94
C VAL A 38 -4.50 5.10 9.79
N LYS A 39 -5.13 5.73 8.81
CA LYS A 39 -5.48 5.10 7.53
C LYS A 39 -4.41 5.45 6.52
N VAL A 40 -3.75 4.43 5.97
CA VAL A 40 -2.73 4.57 4.94
C VAL A 40 -3.36 4.20 3.61
N ASN A 41 -3.36 5.14 2.66
CA ASN A 41 -3.77 4.93 1.28
C ASN A 41 -2.54 4.97 0.39
N MET A 42 -2.37 3.94 -0.42
CA MET A 42 -1.36 3.86 -1.45
C MET A 42 -2.06 4.04 -2.80
N LEU A 43 -1.60 5.00 -3.57
CA LEU A 43 -2.14 5.33 -4.90
C LEU A 43 -1.01 5.20 -5.93
N HIS A 44 -1.39 4.86 -7.15
CA HIS A 44 -0.49 4.99 -8.30
C HIS A 44 -0.12 6.47 -8.54
N GLU A 45 0.92 6.72 -9.36
CA GLU A 45 1.36 8.09 -9.69
C GLU A 45 0.25 8.94 -10.34
N ASN A 46 -0.68 8.30 -11.05
CA ASN A 46 -1.85 8.94 -11.66
C ASN A 46 -2.99 9.23 -10.65
N GLY A 47 -2.82 8.88 -9.38
CA GLY A 47 -3.81 9.07 -8.32
C GLY A 47 -4.85 7.95 -8.20
N GLU A 48 -4.80 6.92 -9.04
CA GLU A 48 -5.68 5.76 -8.92
C GLU A 48 -5.40 4.96 -7.65
N HIS A 49 -6.47 4.44 -7.05
CA HIS A 49 -6.37 3.62 -5.85
C HIS A 49 -5.60 2.34 -6.14
N PHE A 50 -4.60 2.04 -5.31
CA PHE A 50 -3.84 0.80 -5.36
C PHE A 50 -4.14 -0.10 -4.16
N ALA A 51 -3.95 0.42 -2.94
CA ALA A 51 -4.19 -0.31 -1.71
C ALA A 51 -4.53 0.63 -0.54
N GLN A 52 -5.20 0.12 0.49
CA GLN A 52 -5.46 0.85 1.73
C GLN A 52 -5.42 -0.10 2.93
N GLU A 53 -4.88 0.38 4.04
CA GLU A 53 -4.90 -0.32 5.33
C GLU A 53 -5.09 0.68 6.49
N SER A 54 -5.67 0.22 7.59
CA SER A 54 -5.78 0.98 8.84
C SER A 54 -4.93 0.36 9.94
N PHE A 55 -4.10 1.19 10.56
CA PHE A 55 -3.20 0.79 11.65
C PHE A 55 -3.61 1.46 12.95
N ALA A 56 -3.34 0.78 14.08
CA ALA A 56 -3.52 1.37 15.41
C ALA A 56 -2.61 2.59 15.61
N SER A 57 -2.95 3.48 16.53
CA SER A 57 -2.17 4.72 16.76
C SER A 57 -0.80 4.46 17.39
N THR A 58 -0.59 3.28 17.96
CA THR A 58 0.69 2.82 18.54
C THR A 58 1.60 2.11 17.55
N ILE A 59 1.20 2.04 16.27
CA ILE A 59 1.96 1.30 15.25
C ILE A 59 3.36 1.89 15.03
N ASN A 60 4.34 1.03 14.79
CA ASN A 60 5.67 1.42 14.35
C ASN A 60 5.65 1.78 12.85
N SER A 61 6.35 2.84 12.44
CA SER A 61 6.43 3.26 11.03
C SER A 61 7.00 2.20 10.10
N GLY A 62 7.94 1.37 10.58
CA GLY A 62 8.53 0.27 9.81
C GLY A 62 7.51 -0.81 9.42
N ILE A 63 6.39 -0.95 10.15
CA ILE A 63 5.30 -1.86 9.77
C ILE A 63 4.54 -1.29 8.56
N ILE A 64 4.30 0.02 8.53
CA ILE A 64 3.68 0.69 7.38
C ILE A 64 4.59 0.60 6.16
N GLU A 65 5.89 0.83 6.33
CA GLU A 65 6.89 0.68 5.26
C GLU A 65 6.92 -0.75 4.72
N SER A 66 6.94 -1.75 5.61
CA SER A 66 6.91 -3.17 5.21
C SER A 66 5.62 -3.53 4.47
N TRP A 67 4.48 -3.02 4.93
CA TRP A 67 3.19 -3.21 4.25
C TRP A 67 3.21 -2.63 2.83
N ILE A 68 3.73 -1.41 2.64
CA ILE A 68 3.89 -0.79 1.32
C ILE A 68 4.72 -1.67 0.38
N VAL A 69 5.89 -2.14 0.85
CA VAL A 69 6.78 -3.00 0.05
C VAL A 69 6.09 -4.33 -0.31
N ASN A 70 5.38 -4.93 0.65
CA ASN A 70 4.66 -6.18 0.43
C ASN A 70 3.54 -6.03 -0.60
N MET A 71 2.77 -4.93 -0.56
CA MET A 71 1.72 -4.67 -1.56
C MET A 71 2.30 -4.51 -2.96
N HIS A 72 3.40 -3.78 -3.10
CA HIS A 72 4.11 -3.65 -4.37
C HIS A 72 4.59 -5.02 -4.89
N ASN A 73 5.32 -5.79 -4.08
CA ASN A 73 5.85 -7.09 -4.46
C ASN A 73 4.74 -8.09 -4.84
N ALA A 74 3.61 -8.07 -4.11
CA ALA A 74 2.47 -8.92 -4.42
C ALA A 74 1.85 -8.58 -5.78
N SER A 75 1.68 -7.30 -6.09
CA SER A 75 1.19 -6.84 -7.39
C SER A 75 2.12 -7.25 -8.53
N GLU A 76 3.44 -7.07 -8.36
CA GLU A 76 4.42 -7.44 -9.38
C GLU A 76 4.45 -8.97 -9.61
N LYS A 77 4.32 -9.77 -8.53
CA LYS A 77 4.22 -11.22 -8.66
C LYS A 77 2.97 -11.66 -9.44
N ILE A 78 1.83 -11.04 -9.19
CA ILE A 78 0.59 -11.32 -9.94
C ILE A 78 0.77 -10.94 -11.41
N HIS A 79 1.30 -9.74 -11.67
CA HIS A 79 1.52 -9.27 -13.04
C HIS A 79 2.42 -10.23 -13.84
N ARG A 80 3.57 -10.63 -13.27
CA ARG A 80 4.47 -11.61 -13.90
C ARG A 80 3.81 -12.97 -14.13
N THR A 81 2.98 -13.43 -13.20
CA THR A 81 2.21 -14.67 -13.36
C THR A 81 1.23 -14.55 -14.53
N MET A 82 0.54 -13.42 -14.65
CA MET A 82 -0.40 -13.18 -15.76
C MET A 82 0.33 -13.13 -17.10
N GLU A 83 1.48 -12.45 -17.19
CA GLU A 83 2.30 -12.42 -18.40
C GLU A 83 2.82 -13.82 -18.78
N ALA A 84 3.25 -14.62 -17.80
CA ALA A 84 3.70 -15.98 -18.02
C ALA A 84 2.56 -16.87 -18.53
N PHE A 85 1.35 -16.71 -17.98
CA PHE A 85 0.17 -17.44 -18.41
C PHE A 85 -0.26 -17.06 -19.83
N ASP A 86 -0.22 -15.76 -20.18
CA ASP A 86 -0.56 -15.29 -21.53
C ASP A 86 0.42 -15.81 -22.61
N LYS A 87 1.69 -15.97 -22.24
CA LYS A 87 2.74 -16.56 -23.10
C LYS A 87 2.74 -18.09 -23.11
N TRP A 88 1.98 -18.73 -22.24
CA TRP A 88 1.97 -20.17 -22.13
C TRP A 88 1.26 -20.77 -23.35
N ASP A 89 1.97 -21.62 -24.08
CA ASP A 89 1.48 -22.30 -25.28
C ASP A 89 0.49 -23.45 -24.98
N GLY A 90 0.08 -23.60 -23.72
CA GLY A 90 -0.82 -24.64 -23.25
C GLY A 90 -0.14 -25.99 -23.05
N VAL A 91 1.18 -26.10 -23.27
CA VAL A 91 1.91 -27.35 -23.07
C VAL A 91 2.40 -27.42 -21.63
N LEU A 92 1.82 -28.33 -20.84
CA LEU A 92 2.42 -28.80 -19.60
C LEU A 92 3.64 -29.66 -19.98
N ASN A 93 4.84 -29.10 -19.91
CA ASN A 93 6.04 -29.91 -20.04
C ASN A 93 6.01 -31.00 -18.95
N GLU A 94 5.95 -32.28 -19.35
CA GLU A 94 5.83 -33.47 -18.48
C GLU A 94 7.03 -33.70 -17.53
N TYR A 95 7.96 -32.75 -17.43
CA TYR A 95 9.15 -32.83 -16.59
C TYR A 95 9.16 -31.71 -15.55
N TRP A 96 8.23 -31.77 -14.60
CA TRP A 96 8.31 -31.14 -13.28
C TRP A 96 8.01 -32.16 -12.20
#